data_AF-A0A4P9Y5J7-F1
#
_entry.id   AF-A0A4P9Y5J7-F1
#
_cell.length_a   1.000
_cell.length_b   1.000
_cell.length_c   1.000
_cell.angle_alpha   90.00
_cell.angle_beta   90.00
_cell.angle_gamma   90.00
#
_symmetry.space_group_name_H-M   'P 1'
#
loop_
_entity.id
_entity.type
_entity.pdbx_description
1 polymer ?
#
loop_
_entity_poly.entity_id
_entity_poly.type
_entity_poly.pdbx_seq_one_letter_code
_entity_poly.pdbx_strand_id
1 'polypeptide(L)'
;MKSGIPQPSDQLDRLVRFFSTVNGTDKTLMLIQYTTKIIAWYADRQGSKLGANARALGGPVADFRILLRYYGLLPLLQYHQAIEQAPPPSRSLTTVIRLQNASMFLYYPMEHVYWLAAHKVIRMRSGTVDQVGYWSCRFWAIYVLLEYLRLHLIRQDRQTREAEVRESLISPEADAPGPKGAEKDPRPHSSRREGERLLRGFRQEREQWWTSFLINSAYFPLTFHWSIEGSTFPDVAVGICGTIAAILQFRNAWGSTA
;
A
#
# COMPACT_ATOMS: atom_id res chain seq x y z
N MET A 1 -5.08 2.42 -44.17
CA MET A 1 -4.05 3.46 -43.94
C MET A 1 -3.52 3.30 -42.52
N LYS A 2 -2.26 2.85 -42.37
CA LYS A 2 -1.56 2.99 -41.09
C LYS A 2 -1.32 4.49 -40.90
N SER A 3 -1.92 5.10 -39.88
CA SER A 3 -1.71 6.49 -39.53
C SER A 3 -0.20 6.74 -39.40
N GLY A 4 0.36 7.62 -40.24
CA GLY A 4 1.79 7.97 -40.27
C GLY A 4 2.25 8.80 -39.05
N ILE A 5 1.64 8.58 -37.89
CA ILE A 5 2.04 9.22 -36.64
C ILE A 5 3.17 8.36 -36.04
N PRO A 6 4.37 8.93 -35.80
CA PRO A 6 5.44 8.23 -35.10
C PRO A 6 4.95 7.77 -33.72
N GLN A 7 5.15 6.49 -33.41
CA GLN A 7 4.85 5.98 -32.08
C GLN A 7 6.00 6.37 -31.13
N PRO A 8 5.71 6.90 -29.93
CA PRO A 8 6.72 7.11 -28.90
C PRO A 8 7.38 5.79 -28.49
N SER A 9 8.56 5.86 -27.86
CA SER A 9 9.21 4.66 -27.32
C SER A 9 8.38 4.05 -26.19
N ASP A 10 8.38 2.72 -26.06
CA ASP A 10 7.65 2.01 -25.00
C ASP A 10 7.95 2.55 -23.58
N GLN A 11 9.20 3.01 -23.36
CA GLN A 11 9.61 3.63 -22.10
C GLN A 11 8.93 4.98 -21.85
N LEU A 12 8.90 5.86 -22.85
CA LEU A 12 8.22 7.15 -22.75
C LEU A 12 6.72 6.93 -22.53
N ASP A 13 6.15 5.97 -23.25
CA ASP A 13 4.75 5.59 -23.15
C ASP A 13 4.37 5.12 -21.75
N ARG A 14 5.19 4.26 -21.15
CA ARG A 14 4.99 3.79 -19.77
C ARG A 14 5.15 4.92 -18.75
N LEU A 15 6.12 5.83 -18.95
CA LEU A 15 6.29 7.00 -18.08
C LEU A 15 5.05 7.89 -18.14
N VAL A 16 4.54 8.19 -19.33
CA VAL A 16 3.31 8.98 -19.52
C VAL A 16 2.13 8.31 -18.82
N ARG A 17 1.93 7.00 -19.02
CA ARG A 17 0.87 6.25 -18.34
C ARG A 17 0.99 6.32 -16.82
N PHE A 18 2.19 6.14 -16.27
CA PHE A 18 2.42 6.20 -14.84
C PHE A 18 2.10 7.61 -14.28
N PHE A 19 2.72 8.64 -14.84
CA PHE A 19 2.59 10.02 -14.35
C PHE A 19 1.23 10.66 -14.61
N SER A 20 0.45 10.13 -15.55
CA SER A 20 -0.92 10.59 -15.83
C SER A 20 -1.95 10.05 -14.82
N THR A 21 -1.56 9.15 -13.91
CA THR A 21 -2.45 8.64 -12.86
C THR A 21 -2.22 9.37 -11.54
N VAL A 22 -3.30 9.66 -10.80
CA VAL A 22 -3.21 10.22 -9.43
C VAL A 22 -2.29 9.38 -8.55
N ASN A 23 -2.35 8.04 -8.67
CA ASN A 23 -1.51 7.14 -7.89
C ASN A 23 -0.03 7.28 -8.24
N GLY A 24 0.33 7.27 -9.53
CA GLY A 24 1.72 7.42 -9.96
C GLY A 24 2.29 8.78 -9.57
N THR A 25 1.53 9.86 -9.78
CA THR A 25 1.91 11.21 -9.33
C THR A 25 2.10 11.27 -7.82
N ASP A 26 1.17 10.74 -7.00
CA ASP A 26 1.30 10.73 -5.54
C ASP A 26 2.56 9.98 -5.09
N LYS A 27 2.90 8.82 -5.65
CA LYS A 27 4.09 8.07 -5.20
C LYS A 27 5.40 8.76 -5.54
N THR A 28 5.48 9.45 -6.67
CA THR A 28 6.64 10.30 -6.98
C THR A 28 6.75 11.47 -6.01
N LEU A 29 5.65 12.17 -5.79
CA LEU A 29 5.62 13.30 -4.85
C LEU A 29 5.90 12.86 -3.41
N MET A 30 5.44 11.68 -3.02
CA MET A 30 5.74 11.07 -1.73
C MET A 30 7.25 10.87 -1.55
N LEU A 31 7.92 10.35 -2.57
CA LEU A 31 9.37 10.16 -2.56
C LEU A 31 10.10 11.49 -2.39
N ILE A 32 9.69 12.52 -3.15
CA ILE A 32 10.24 13.87 -3.06
C ILE A 32 10.04 14.44 -1.65
N GLN A 33 8.81 14.39 -1.12
CA GLN A 33 8.48 14.93 0.20
C GLN A 33 9.38 14.34 1.29
N TYR A 34 9.53 13.02 1.35
CA TYR A 34 10.29 12.42 2.45
C TYR A 34 11.80 12.50 2.24
N THR A 35 12.28 12.47 0.99
CA THR A 35 13.71 12.65 0.72
C THR A 35 14.16 14.08 1.04
N THR A 36 13.32 15.09 0.82
CA THR A 36 13.67 16.48 1.18
C THR A 36 13.91 16.67 2.68
N LYS A 37 13.26 15.89 3.56
CA LYS A 37 13.55 15.91 5.01
C LYS A 37 14.96 15.42 5.34
N ILE A 38 15.40 14.36 4.66
CA ILE A 38 16.75 13.81 4.82
C ILE A 38 17.80 14.80 4.30
N ILE A 39 17.55 15.36 3.11
CA ILE A 39 18.42 16.39 2.50
C ILE A 39 18.51 17.61 3.42
N ALA A 40 17.38 18.07 3.97
CA ALA A 40 17.36 19.21 4.87
C ALA A 40 18.21 18.97 6.10
N TRP A 41 17.99 17.84 6.78
CA TRP A 41 18.78 17.47 7.95
C TRP A 41 20.28 17.40 7.68
N TYR A 42 20.68 16.78 6.56
CA TYR A 42 22.10 16.67 6.19
C TYR A 42 22.69 18.04 5.86
N ALA A 43 21.99 18.85 5.05
CA ALA A 43 22.46 20.16 4.62
C ALA A 43 22.59 21.16 5.77
N ASP A 44 21.66 21.15 6.74
CA ASP A 44 21.73 22.04 7.89
C ASP A 44 22.97 21.77 8.75
N ARG A 45 23.37 20.50 8.90
CA ARG A 45 24.60 20.12 9.62
C ARG A 45 25.86 20.62 8.93
N GLN A 46 25.78 20.87 7.64
CA GLN A 46 26.86 21.42 6.83
C GLN A 46 26.79 22.95 6.71
N GLY A 47 25.81 23.62 7.36
CA GLY A 47 25.60 25.06 7.22
C GLY A 47 25.16 25.48 5.81
N SER A 48 24.60 24.57 5.02
CA SER A 48 24.25 24.81 3.61
C SER A 48 22.83 25.37 3.44
N LYS A 49 22.68 26.32 2.52
CA LYS A 49 21.36 26.86 2.10
C LYS A 49 20.44 25.80 1.49
N LEU A 50 20.97 24.65 1.06
CA LEU A 50 20.19 23.55 0.53
C LEU A 50 19.13 23.05 1.53
N GLY A 51 19.36 23.20 2.84
CA GLY A 51 18.38 22.80 3.84
C GLY A 51 17.11 23.63 3.80
N ALA A 52 17.22 24.93 3.53
CA ALA A 52 16.06 25.80 3.33
C ALA A 52 15.35 25.46 2.00
N ASN A 53 16.12 25.26 0.93
CA ASN A 53 15.57 24.92 -0.40
C ASN A 53 14.79 23.60 -0.38
N ALA A 54 15.31 22.58 0.30
CA ALA A 54 14.64 21.28 0.43
C ALA A 54 13.30 21.41 1.15
N ARG A 55 13.21 22.20 2.22
CA ARG A 55 11.95 22.48 2.92
C ARG A 55 10.96 23.27 2.06
N ALA A 56 11.46 24.26 1.32
CA ALA A 56 10.65 25.08 0.41
C ALA A 56 10.02 24.25 -0.72
N LEU A 57 10.65 23.14 -1.12
CA LEU A 57 10.06 22.15 -2.01
C LEU A 57 9.12 21.18 -1.27
N GLY A 58 9.55 20.65 -0.14
CA GLY A 58 8.84 19.60 0.59
C GLY A 58 7.47 20.02 1.12
N GLY A 59 7.33 21.28 1.57
CA GLY A 59 6.05 21.82 2.09
C GLY A 59 4.92 21.80 1.06
N PRO A 60 5.03 22.52 -0.06
CA PRO A 60 4.00 22.51 -1.11
C PRO A 60 3.70 21.11 -1.67
N VAL A 61 4.72 20.26 -1.77
CA VAL A 61 4.53 18.86 -2.18
C VAL A 61 3.66 18.10 -1.17
N ALA A 62 3.91 18.26 0.13
CA ALA A 62 3.09 17.63 1.18
C ALA A 62 1.63 18.12 1.13
N ASP A 63 1.40 19.42 0.94
CA ASP A 63 0.06 20.00 0.83
C ASP A 63 -0.68 19.48 -0.40
N PHE A 64 -0.02 19.46 -1.56
CA PHE A 64 -0.62 18.96 -2.79
C PHE A 64 -0.99 17.48 -2.68
N ARG A 65 -0.19 16.68 -1.97
CA ARG A 65 -0.53 15.27 -1.72
C ARG A 65 -1.77 15.09 -0.86
N ILE A 66 -2.08 16.00 0.07
CA ILE A 66 -3.36 15.98 0.81
C ILE A 66 -4.51 16.23 -0.19
N LEU A 67 -4.36 17.18 -1.11
CA LEU A 67 -5.36 17.44 -2.15
C LEU A 67 -5.59 16.24 -3.06
N LEU A 68 -4.54 15.52 -3.47
CA LEU A 68 -4.69 14.28 -4.25
C LEU A 68 -5.51 13.20 -3.50
N ARG A 69 -5.50 13.21 -2.16
CA ARG A 69 -6.26 12.26 -1.34
C ARG A 69 -7.75 12.57 -1.21
N TYR A 70 -8.24 13.70 -1.73
CA TYR A 70 -9.68 13.95 -1.80
C TYR A 70 -10.41 12.91 -2.67
N TYR A 71 -9.73 12.35 -3.68
CA TYR A 71 -10.23 11.23 -4.45
C TYR A 71 -10.25 9.91 -3.67
N GLY A 72 -9.48 9.81 -2.57
CA GLY A 72 -9.21 8.57 -1.83
C GLY A 72 -10.45 7.88 -1.23
N LEU A 73 -11.53 8.63 -0.98
CA LEU A 73 -12.79 8.05 -0.52
C LEU A 73 -13.50 7.19 -1.58
N LEU A 74 -13.34 7.51 -2.87
CA LEU A 74 -14.03 6.77 -3.94
C LEU A 74 -13.49 5.34 -4.11
N PRO A 75 -12.17 5.10 -4.23
CA PRO A 75 -11.62 3.75 -4.23
C PRO A 75 -11.91 2.98 -2.94
N LEU A 76 -11.96 3.68 -1.79
CA LEU A 76 -12.32 3.06 -0.51
C LEU A 76 -13.76 2.54 -0.52
N LEU A 77 -14.71 3.34 -1.02
CA LEU A 77 -16.11 2.94 -1.17
C LEU A 77 -16.24 1.77 -2.15
N GLN A 78 -15.55 1.84 -3.29
CA GLN A 78 -15.51 0.76 -4.28
C GLN A 78 -14.99 -0.54 -3.65
N TYR A 79 -13.88 -0.47 -2.91
CA TYR A 79 -13.31 -1.63 -2.23
C TYR A 79 -14.24 -2.18 -1.16
N HIS A 80 -14.88 -1.31 -0.37
CA HIS A 80 -15.86 -1.74 0.62
C HIS A 80 -17.04 -2.47 -0.04
N GLN A 81 -17.63 -1.92 -1.09
CA GLN A 81 -18.71 -2.56 -1.83
C GLN A 81 -18.29 -3.92 -2.39
N ALA A 82 -17.10 -4.04 -2.97
CA ALA A 82 -16.58 -5.29 -3.50
C ALA A 82 -16.45 -6.37 -2.41
N ILE A 83 -15.97 -6.01 -1.23
CA ILE A 83 -15.82 -6.94 -0.09
C ILE A 83 -17.18 -7.37 0.47
N GLU A 84 -18.19 -6.50 0.45
CA GLU A 84 -19.55 -6.87 0.88
C GLU A 84 -20.24 -7.80 -0.13
N GLN A 85 -19.98 -7.63 -1.43
CA GLN A 85 -20.53 -8.48 -2.48
C GLN A 85 -19.85 -9.86 -2.54
N ALA A 86 -18.54 -9.91 -2.28
CA ALA A 86 -17.74 -11.13 -2.31
C ALA A 86 -16.82 -11.19 -1.07
N PRO A 87 -17.37 -11.54 0.11
CA PRO A 87 -16.61 -11.53 1.35
C PRO A 87 -15.53 -12.63 1.34
N PRO A 88 -14.36 -12.37 1.96
CA PRO A 88 -13.36 -13.40 2.18
C PRO A 88 -13.91 -14.62 2.93
N PRO A 89 -13.37 -15.84 2.71
CA PRO A 89 -13.84 -17.05 3.38
C PRO A 89 -13.75 -16.95 4.92
N SER A 90 -12.78 -16.20 5.44
CA SER A 90 -12.59 -15.99 6.86
C SER A 90 -13.44 -14.83 7.40
N ARG A 91 -14.31 -15.14 8.37
CA ARG A 91 -15.11 -14.13 9.10
C ARG A 91 -14.23 -13.12 9.84
N SER A 92 -13.13 -13.56 10.45
CA SER A 92 -12.22 -12.67 11.16
C SER A 92 -11.54 -11.69 10.20
N LEU A 93 -11.11 -12.18 9.03
CA LEU A 93 -10.53 -11.33 7.98
C LEU A 93 -11.53 -10.29 7.48
N THR A 94 -12.79 -10.69 7.26
CA THR A 94 -13.87 -9.78 6.86
C THR A 94 -14.09 -8.69 7.90
N THR A 95 -14.16 -9.04 9.20
CA THR A 95 -14.31 -8.07 10.29
C THR A 95 -13.15 -7.10 10.35
N VAL A 96 -11.91 -7.57 10.23
CA VAL A 96 -10.73 -6.70 10.23
C VAL A 96 -10.78 -5.71 9.07
N ILE A 97 -11.13 -6.16 7.86
CA ILE A 97 -11.26 -5.28 6.69
C ILE A 97 -12.35 -4.22 6.88
N ARG A 98 -13.51 -4.59 7.46
CA ARG A 98 -14.56 -3.61 7.78
C ARG A 98 -14.10 -2.56 8.78
N LEU A 99 -13.36 -2.98 9.83
CA LEU A 99 -12.78 -2.04 10.80
C LEU A 99 -11.72 -1.14 10.15
N GLN A 100 -10.91 -1.65 9.23
CA GLN A 100 -9.96 -0.85 8.46
C GLN A 100 -10.68 0.22 7.63
N ASN A 101 -11.74 -0.17 6.91
CA ASN A 101 -12.54 0.75 6.12
C ASN A 101 -13.22 1.80 7.00
N ALA A 102 -13.81 1.41 8.12
CA ALA A 102 -14.41 2.33 9.09
C ALA A 102 -13.38 3.35 9.61
N SER A 103 -12.16 2.90 9.91
CA SER A 103 -11.06 3.78 10.31
C SER A 103 -10.73 4.80 9.22
N MET A 104 -10.65 4.37 7.95
CA MET A 104 -10.36 5.26 6.83
C MET A 104 -11.50 6.24 6.53
N PHE A 105 -12.76 5.84 6.74
CA PHE A 105 -13.92 6.73 6.64
C PHE A 105 -13.92 7.84 7.70
N LEU A 106 -13.21 7.67 8.81
CA LEU A 106 -13.01 8.72 9.81
C LEU A 106 -11.73 9.54 9.53
N TYR A 107 -10.66 8.87 9.12
CA TYR A 107 -9.37 9.49 8.79
C TYR A 107 -9.49 10.56 7.69
N TYR A 108 -10.02 10.21 6.51
CA TYR A 108 -10.02 11.09 5.34
C TYR A 108 -10.81 12.38 5.56
N PRO A 109 -12.08 12.35 6.04
CA PRO A 109 -12.81 13.58 6.31
C PRO A 109 -12.11 14.47 7.34
N MET A 110 -11.53 13.89 8.40
CA MET A 110 -10.78 14.66 9.39
C MET A 110 -9.50 15.28 8.81
N GLU A 111 -8.78 14.55 7.96
CA GLU A 111 -7.59 15.09 7.26
C GLU A 111 -7.97 16.28 6.37
N HIS A 112 -9.08 16.17 5.64
CA HIS A 112 -9.58 17.25 4.78
C HIS A 112 -10.02 18.46 5.60
N VAL A 113 -10.73 18.25 6.71
CA VAL A 113 -11.13 19.34 7.63
C VAL A 113 -9.90 20.00 8.25
N TYR A 114 -8.92 19.22 8.70
CA TYR A 114 -7.64 19.73 9.20
C TYR A 114 -6.97 20.60 8.14
N TRP A 115 -6.85 20.13 6.90
CA TRP A 115 -6.20 20.87 5.83
C TRP A 115 -6.92 22.20 5.52
N LEU A 116 -8.26 22.17 5.41
CA LEU A 116 -9.07 23.37 5.18
C LEU A 116 -8.91 24.40 6.31
N ALA A 117 -8.88 23.94 7.56
CA ALA A 117 -8.73 24.81 8.72
C ALA A 117 -7.30 25.37 8.85
N ALA A 118 -6.28 24.54 8.62
CA ALA A 118 -4.86 24.95 8.62
C ALA A 118 -4.59 26.04 7.57
N HIS A 119 -5.28 25.97 6.42
CA HIS A 119 -5.21 26.97 5.35
C HIS A 119 -6.21 28.13 5.52
N LYS A 120 -6.91 28.20 6.65
CA LYS A 120 -7.88 29.27 6.99
C LYS A 120 -9.05 29.38 6.01
N VAL A 121 -9.35 28.31 5.27
CA VAL A 121 -10.54 28.22 4.41
C VAL A 121 -11.80 28.14 5.27
N ILE A 122 -11.73 27.39 6.38
CA ILE A 122 -12.77 27.35 7.42
C ILE A 122 -12.24 27.95 8.71
N ARG A 123 -13.11 28.65 9.45
CA ARG A 123 -12.76 29.26 10.74
C ARG A 123 -12.82 28.20 11.84
N MET A 124 -11.68 27.96 12.49
CA MET A 124 -11.55 27.01 13.59
C MET A 124 -10.49 27.52 14.58
N ARG A 125 -10.67 27.28 15.89
CA ARG A 125 -9.66 27.63 16.90
C ARG A 125 -8.42 26.76 16.72
N SER A 126 -7.21 27.31 16.87
CA SER A 126 -5.96 26.56 16.62
C SER A 126 -5.88 25.23 17.38
N GLY A 127 -6.20 25.23 18.68
CA GLY A 127 -6.22 23.99 19.47
C GLY A 127 -7.22 22.95 18.94
N THR A 128 -8.33 23.38 18.33
CA THR A 128 -9.27 22.45 17.68
C THR A 128 -8.72 21.92 16.36
N VAL A 129 -8.01 22.74 15.57
CA VAL A 129 -7.34 22.29 14.33
C VAL A 129 -6.34 21.18 14.64
N ASP A 130 -5.50 21.38 15.64
CA ASP A 130 -4.50 20.39 16.06
C ASP A 130 -5.18 19.09 16.52
N GLN A 131 -6.25 19.19 17.31
CA GLN A 131 -7.04 18.02 17.74
C GLN A 131 -7.64 17.24 16.57
N VAL A 132 -8.20 17.91 15.56
CA VAL A 132 -8.71 17.25 14.35
C VAL A 132 -7.58 16.50 13.63
N GLY A 133 -6.40 17.11 13.52
CA GLY A 133 -5.20 16.48 12.97
C GLY A 133 -4.75 15.24 13.75
N TYR A 134 -4.70 15.34 15.09
CA TYR A 134 -4.34 14.21 15.95
C TYR A 134 -5.33 13.05 15.83
N TRP A 135 -6.64 13.32 15.86
CA TRP A 135 -7.65 12.28 15.68
C TRP A 135 -7.60 11.64 14.30
N SER A 136 -7.40 12.42 13.25
CA SER A 136 -7.14 11.87 11.91
C SER A 136 -5.97 10.88 11.95
N CYS A 137 -4.82 11.28 12.49
CA CYS A 137 -3.65 10.41 12.57
C CYS A 137 -3.85 9.19 13.49
N ARG A 138 -4.68 9.29 14.54
CA ARG A 138 -5.07 8.14 15.38
C ARG A 138 -5.89 7.11 14.59
N PHE A 139 -6.83 7.54 13.74
CA PHE A 139 -7.53 6.61 12.85
C PHE A 139 -6.60 5.99 11.81
N TRP A 140 -5.58 6.71 11.35
CA TRP A 140 -4.56 6.11 10.53
C TRP A 140 -3.71 5.08 11.29
N ALA A 141 -3.34 5.36 12.54
CA ALA A 141 -2.63 4.40 13.40
C ALA A 141 -3.46 3.13 13.65
N ILE A 142 -4.77 3.26 13.89
CA ILE A 142 -5.70 2.12 14.02
C ILE A 142 -5.67 1.26 12.75
N TYR A 143 -5.73 1.88 11.57
CA TYR A 143 -5.64 1.14 10.31
C TYR A 143 -4.34 0.33 10.19
N VAL A 144 -3.19 0.94 10.52
CA VAL A 144 -1.88 0.26 10.46
C VAL A 144 -1.81 -0.91 11.45
N LEU A 145 -2.34 -0.75 12.66
CA LEU A 145 -2.45 -1.84 13.64
C LEU A 145 -3.32 -2.99 13.12
N LEU A 146 -4.48 -2.65 12.54
CA LEU A 146 -5.37 -3.63 11.91
C LEU A 146 -4.73 -4.31 10.70
N GLU A 147 -3.87 -3.61 9.96
CA GLU A 147 -3.16 -4.19 8.81
C GLU A 147 -2.18 -5.28 9.24
N TYR A 148 -1.53 -5.16 10.40
CA TYR A 148 -0.75 -6.27 10.96
C TYR A 148 -1.62 -7.49 11.27
N LEU A 149 -2.81 -7.30 11.82
CA LEU A 149 -3.76 -8.40 12.06
C LEU A 149 -4.24 -9.01 10.74
N ARG A 150 -4.59 -8.19 9.75
CA ARG A 150 -4.98 -8.64 8.41
C ARG A 150 -3.87 -9.46 7.76
N LEU A 151 -2.63 -8.97 7.81
CA LEU A 151 -1.46 -9.67 7.27
C LEU A 151 -1.22 -11.00 7.99
N HIS A 152 -1.42 -11.07 9.31
CA HIS A 152 -1.34 -12.32 10.05
C HIS A 152 -2.37 -13.34 9.57
N LEU A 153 -3.64 -12.94 9.44
CA LEU A 153 -4.73 -13.81 8.97
C LEU A 153 -4.51 -14.29 7.53
N ILE A 154 -4.08 -13.40 6.62
CA ILE A 154 -3.75 -13.77 5.23
C ILE A 154 -2.59 -14.76 5.18
N ARG A 155 -1.58 -14.57 6.02
CA ARG A 155 -0.45 -15.50 6.10
C ARG A 155 -0.90 -16.88 6.56
N GLN A 156 -1.77 -16.95 7.56
CA GLN A 156 -2.32 -18.21 8.08
C GLN A 156 -3.12 -18.94 6.99
N ASP A 157 -4.05 -18.26 6.32
CA ASP A 157 -4.84 -18.82 5.21
C ASP A 157 -3.96 -19.37 4.08
N ARG A 158 -2.97 -18.57 3.65
CA ARG A 158 -2.01 -18.99 2.62
C ARG A 158 -1.24 -20.23 3.06
N GLN A 159 -0.78 -20.31 4.31
CA GLN A 159 -0.02 -21.45 4.81
C GLN A 159 -0.84 -22.74 4.79
N THR A 160 -2.13 -22.67 5.15
CA THR A 160 -3.06 -23.80 5.07
C THR A 160 -3.23 -24.26 3.62
N ARG A 161 -3.60 -23.35 2.71
CA ARG A 161 -3.78 -23.64 1.29
C ARG A 161 -2.51 -24.17 0.61
N GLU A 162 -1.34 -23.64 0.98
CA GLU A 162 -0.05 -24.11 0.45
C GLU A 162 0.28 -25.52 0.95
N ALA A 163 -0.05 -25.85 2.20
CA ALA A 163 0.16 -27.19 2.76
C ALA A 163 -0.73 -28.23 2.07
N GLU A 164 -2.03 -27.93 1.89
CA GLU A 164 -2.98 -28.80 1.18
C GLU A 164 -2.52 -29.11 -0.25
N VAL A 165 -2.06 -28.09 -0.99
CA VAL A 165 -1.52 -28.30 -2.35
C VAL A 165 -0.26 -29.15 -2.31
N ARG A 166 0.66 -28.92 -1.36
CA ARG A 166 1.89 -29.72 -1.25
C ARG A 166 1.59 -31.18 -0.90
N GLU A 167 0.65 -31.43 0.00
CA GLU A 167 0.22 -32.78 0.36
C GLU A 167 -0.42 -33.49 -0.83
N SER A 168 -1.29 -32.80 -1.60
CA SER A 168 -1.89 -33.35 -2.82
C SER A 168 -0.87 -33.72 -3.91
N LEU A 169 0.32 -33.10 -3.89
CA LEU A 169 1.43 -33.40 -4.81
C LEU A 169 2.34 -34.54 -4.31
N ILE A 170 2.33 -34.83 -3.01
CA ILE A 170 3.15 -35.88 -2.39
C ILE A 170 2.36 -37.18 -2.28
N SER A 171 1.05 -37.10 -1.99
CA SER A 171 0.15 -38.25 -1.99
C SER A 171 0.20 -38.91 -3.38
N PRO A 172 0.82 -40.10 -3.49
CA PRO A 172 0.66 -40.89 -4.69
C PRO A 172 -0.84 -41.19 -4.77
N GLU A 173 -1.49 -40.92 -5.90
CA GLU A 173 -2.48 -41.89 -6.33
C GLU A 173 -1.76 -43.22 -6.26
N ALA A 174 -2.17 -44.03 -5.28
CA ALA A 174 -1.58 -45.31 -5.02
C ALA A 174 -1.42 -46.05 -6.35
N ASP A 175 -0.31 -46.76 -6.49
CA ASP A 175 -0.22 -47.97 -7.31
C ASP A 175 -1.29 -48.99 -6.84
N ALA A 176 -2.57 -48.63 -6.91
CA ALA A 176 -3.63 -49.60 -6.97
C ALA A 176 -3.43 -50.30 -8.32
N PRO A 177 -3.27 -51.63 -8.36
CA PRO A 177 -3.22 -52.35 -9.61
C PRO A 177 -4.56 -52.14 -10.32
N GLY A 178 -4.59 -51.17 -11.25
CA GLY A 178 -5.73 -50.95 -12.11
C GLY A 178 -6.01 -52.21 -12.91
N PRO A 179 -7.28 -52.52 -13.23
CA PRO A 179 -7.63 -53.69 -14.02
C PRO A 179 -6.81 -53.66 -15.32
N LYS A 180 -6.15 -54.79 -15.64
CA LYS A 180 -5.36 -54.96 -16.87
C LYS A 180 -6.26 -54.62 -18.07
N GLY A 181 -6.03 -53.46 -18.69
CA GLY A 181 -6.78 -53.01 -19.87
C GLY A 181 -7.29 -51.57 -19.82
N ALA A 182 -7.16 -50.83 -18.71
CA ALA A 182 -7.52 -49.43 -18.69
C ALA A 182 -6.44 -48.56 -19.38
N GLU A 183 -6.85 -47.86 -20.44
CA GLU A 183 -6.08 -46.82 -21.12
C GLU A 183 -5.58 -45.80 -20.09
N LYS A 184 -4.26 -45.59 -20.02
CA LYS A 184 -3.64 -44.59 -19.13
C LYS A 184 -4.13 -43.21 -19.57
N ASP A 185 -5.10 -42.68 -18.86
CA ASP A 185 -5.57 -41.31 -19.04
C ASP A 185 -4.38 -40.32 -18.90
N PRO A 186 -4.15 -39.37 -19.83
CA PRO A 186 -3.02 -38.43 -19.78
C PRO A 186 -3.03 -37.44 -18.57
N ARG A 187 -4.00 -37.56 -17.67
CA ARG A 187 -4.27 -36.67 -16.53
C ARG A 187 -3.11 -36.36 -15.56
N PRO A 188 -2.12 -37.24 -15.26
CA PRO A 188 -1.12 -36.98 -14.22
C PRO A 188 -0.27 -35.72 -14.46
N HIS A 189 0.02 -35.41 -15.73
CA HIS A 189 0.81 -34.23 -16.10
C HIS A 189 0.03 -32.93 -15.94
N SER A 190 -1.30 -32.95 -16.07
CA SER A 190 -2.15 -31.76 -15.93
C SER A 190 -2.28 -31.31 -14.47
N SER A 191 -2.54 -32.24 -13.55
CA SER A 191 -2.66 -31.97 -12.11
C SER A 191 -1.33 -31.50 -11.49
N ARG A 192 -0.20 -32.08 -11.91
CA ARG A 192 1.12 -31.62 -11.46
C ARG A 192 1.47 -30.22 -11.97
N ARG A 193 1.15 -29.92 -13.24
CA ARG A 193 1.33 -28.56 -13.80
C ARG A 193 0.45 -27.55 -13.09
N GLU A 194 -0.77 -27.92 -12.71
CA GLU A 194 -1.68 -27.07 -11.94
C GLU A 194 -1.14 -26.80 -10.53
N GLY A 195 -0.70 -27.83 -9.80
CA GLY A 195 -0.06 -27.64 -8.50
C GLY A 195 1.19 -26.77 -8.57
N GLU A 196 2.04 -26.92 -9.59
CA GLU A 196 3.18 -26.03 -9.80
C GLU A 196 2.78 -24.58 -10.07
N ARG A 197 1.67 -24.34 -10.79
CA ARG A 197 1.10 -23.00 -11.00
C ARG A 197 0.61 -22.40 -9.68
N LEU A 198 -0.11 -23.16 -8.87
CA LEU A 198 -0.57 -22.72 -7.54
C LEU A 198 0.60 -22.38 -6.62
N LEU A 199 1.66 -23.19 -6.60
CA LEU A 199 2.88 -22.92 -5.84
C LEU A 199 3.63 -21.67 -6.33
N ARG A 200 3.55 -21.32 -7.62
CA ARG A 200 4.04 -20.02 -8.12
C ARG A 200 3.15 -18.88 -7.60
N GLY A 201 1.82 -19.06 -7.58
CA GLY A 201 0.88 -18.12 -6.99
C GLY A 201 1.18 -17.82 -5.52
N PHE A 202 1.37 -18.85 -4.68
CA PHE A 202 1.72 -18.64 -3.27
C PHE A 202 3.05 -17.91 -3.06
N ARG A 203 4.03 -18.10 -3.96
CA ARG A 203 5.27 -17.32 -3.93
C ARG A 203 5.02 -15.84 -4.20
N GLN A 204 4.17 -15.50 -5.18
CA GLN A 204 3.78 -14.12 -5.47
C GLN A 204 2.97 -13.52 -4.30
N GLU A 205 2.01 -14.25 -3.73
CA GLU A 205 1.28 -13.82 -2.53
C GLU A 205 2.22 -13.52 -1.37
N ARG A 206 3.29 -14.32 -1.19
CA ARG A 206 4.31 -14.10 -0.17
C ARG A 206 5.16 -12.85 -0.43
N GLU A 207 5.51 -12.56 -1.67
CA GLU A 207 6.24 -11.33 -2.04
C GLU A 207 5.39 -10.07 -1.81
N GLN A 208 4.11 -10.13 -2.17
CA GLN A 208 3.15 -9.05 -1.90
C GLN A 208 2.93 -8.85 -0.40
N TRP A 209 2.85 -9.94 0.35
CA TRP A 209 2.75 -9.91 1.81
C TRP A 209 3.96 -9.21 2.45
N TRP A 210 5.18 -9.58 2.05
CA TRP A 210 6.40 -8.94 2.57
C TRP A 210 6.47 -7.47 2.22
N THR A 211 6.10 -7.12 0.98
CA THR A 211 6.08 -5.71 0.56
C THR A 211 5.09 -4.91 1.41
N SER A 212 3.89 -5.44 1.66
CA SER A 212 2.88 -4.81 2.51
C SER A 212 3.35 -4.69 3.96
N PHE A 213 3.98 -5.73 4.50
CA PHE A 213 4.55 -5.71 5.85
C PHE A 213 5.63 -4.63 6.01
N LEU A 214 6.55 -4.50 5.03
CA LEU A 214 7.63 -3.51 5.06
C LEU A 214 7.09 -2.07 4.92
N ILE A 215 6.12 -1.84 4.05
CA ILE A 215 5.45 -0.53 3.92
C ILE A 215 4.80 -0.14 5.27
N ASN A 216 4.04 -1.04 5.87
CA ASN A 216 3.36 -0.76 7.14
C ASN A 216 4.33 -0.60 8.30
N SER A 217 5.45 -1.32 8.31
CA SER A 217 6.51 -1.14 9.31
C SER A 217 7.23 0.20 9.17
N ALA A 218 7.36 0.71 7.95
CA ALA A 218 7.85 2.06 7.73
C ALA A 218 6.81 3.12 8.16
N TYR A 219 5.51 2.87 7.97
CA TYR A 219 4.45 3.79 8.42
C TYR A 219 4.19 3.77 9.92
N PHE A 220 4.35 2.63 10.58
CA PHE A 220 4.04 2.45 12.00
C PHE A 220 4.61 3.56 12.91
N PRO A 221 5.92 3.87 12.90
CA PRO A 221 6.46 4.95 13.73
C PRO A 221 5.91 6.32 13.35
N LEU A 222 5.59 6.55 12.07
CA LEU A 222 5.01 7.81 11.59
C LEU A 222 3.59 8.02 12.13
N THR A 223 2.78 6.97 12.09
CA THR A 223 1.40 7.03 12.61
C THR A 223 1.38 7.33 14.10
N PHE A 224 2.30 6.72 14.87
CA PHE A 224 2.47 7.02 16.29
C PHE A 224 2.92 8.46 16.50
N HIS A 225 3.96 8.89 15.79
CA HIS A 225 4.49 10.25 15.89
C HIS A 225 3.40 11.32 15.68
N TRP A 226 2.59 11.18 14.62
CA TRP A 226 1.55 12.17 14.32
C TRP A 226 0.26 12.00 15.12
N SER A 227 0.09 10.90 15.85
CA SER A 227 -1.06 10.66 16.74
C SER A 227 -0.91 11.24 18.15
N ILE A 228 0.32 11.58 18.55
CA ILE A 228 0.69 11.99 19.91
C ILE A 228 1.04 13.48 19.93
N GLU A 229 0.42 14.20 20.87
CA GLU A 229 0.70 15.62 21.12
C GLU A 229 2.11 15.78 21.67
N GLY A 230 2.89 16.71 21.09
CA GLY A 230 4.26 16.97 21.54
C GLY A 230 5.27 15.85 21.25
N SER A 231 5.00 14.95 20.30
CA SER A 231 5.93 13.88 19.94
C SER A 231 7.32 14.41 19.55
N THR A 232 8.36 13.76 20.08
CA THR A 232 9.77 14.12 19.87
C THR A 232 10.46 13.32 18.77
N PHE A 233 9.69 12.62 17.93
CA PHE A 233 10.24 11.81 16.84
C PHE A 233 11.02 12.70 15.84
N PRO A 234 12.29 12.38 15.52
CA PRO A 234 13.12 13.26 14.69
C PRO A 234 12.61 13.43 13.26
N ASP A 235 12.67 14.63 12.70
CA ASP A 235 12.23 14.90 11.32
C ASP A 235 13.01 14.10 10.27
N VAL A 236 14.30 13.82 10.53
CA VAL A 236 15.11 12.93 9.68
C VAL A 236 14.60 11.49 9.73
N ALA A 237 14.13 11.02 10.88
CA ALA A 237 13.54 9.69 11.00
C ALA A 237 12.20 9.63 10.26
N VAL A 238 11.41 10.72 10.29
CA VAL A 238 10.21 10.87 9.42
C VAL A 238 10.59 10.74 7.95
N GLY A 239 11.67 11.42 7.53
CA GLY A 239 12.22 11.33 6.19
C GLY A 239 12.63 9.91 5.79
N ILE A 240 13.36 9.19 6.66
CA ILE A 240 13.84 7.82 6.40
C ILE A 240 12.66 6.86 6.25
N CYS A 241 11.79 6.80 7.27
CA CYS A 241 10.62 5.94 7.27
C CYS A 241 9.70 6.22 6.06
N GLY A 242 9.42 7.50 5.80
CA GLY A 242 8.58 7.88 4.68
C GLY A 242 9.21 7.58 3.32
N THR A 243 10.54 7.70 3.18
CA THR A 243 11.26 7.36 1.95
C THR A 243 11.23 5.87 1.66
N ILE A 244 11.41 5.02 2.69
CA ILE A 244 11.28 3.56 2.54
C ILE A 244 9.87 3.21 2.05
N ALA A 245 8.84 3.75 2.69
CA ALA A 245 7.45 3.54 2.29
C ALA A 245 7.17 4.05 0.86
N ALA A 246 7.76 5.19 0.48
CA ALA A 246 7.61 5.79 -0.85
C ALA A 246 8.23 4.91 -1.94
N ILE A 247 9.46 4.42 -1.74
CA ILE A 247 10.16 3.57 -2.71
C ILE A 247 9.39 2.27 -2.96
N LEU A 248 8.94 1.62 -1.88
CA LEU A 248 8.20 0.35 -2.00
C LEU A 248 6.87 0.54 -2.74
N GLN A 249 6.12 1.61 -2.43
CA GLN A 249 4.87 1.92 -3.12
C GLN A 249 5.07 2.38 -4.56
N PHE A 250 6.11 3.17 -4.83
CA PHE A 250 6.48 3.56 -6.19
C PHE A 250 6.77 2.31 -7.02
N ARG A 251 7.57 1.37 -6.51
CA ARG A 251 7.87 0.10 -7.19
C ARG A 251 6.60 -0.70 -7.51
N ASN A 252 5.66 -0.77 -6.56
CA ASN A 252 4.38 -1.45 -6.77
C ASN A 252 3.54 -0.75 -7.85
N ALA A 253 3.39 0.56 -7.77
CA ALA A 253 2.63 1.34 -8.74
C ALA A 253 3.26 1.26 -10.15
N TRP A 254 4.59 1.32 -10.23
CA TRP A 254 5.33 1.16 -11.47
C TRP A 254 5.14 -0.22 -12.06
N GLY A 255 5.23 -1.28 -11.24
CA GLY A 255 4.99 -2.66 -11.64
C GLY A 255 3.58 -2.90 -12.17
N SER A 256 2.59 -2.16 -11.67
CA SER A 256 1.20 -2.21 -12.18
C SER A 256 0.95 -1.40 -13.44
N THR A 257 1.90 -0.57 -13.87
CA THR A 257 1.80 0.22 -15.10
C THR A 257 2.34 -0.61 -16.26
N ALA A 258 1.44 -1.03 -17.15
CA ALA A 258 1.74 -1.75 -18.39
C ALA A 258 2.58 -0.90 -19.35
#